data_AF-A0A1I4Q2T6-F1
#
_entry.id   AF-A0A1I4Q2T6-F1
#
_cell.length_a   1.000
_cell.length_b   1.000
_cell.length_c   1.000
_cell.angle_alpha   90.00
_cell.angle_beta   90.00
_cell.angle_gamma   90.00
#
_symmetry.space_group_name_H-M   'P 1'
#
loop_
_entity.id
_entity.type
_entity.pdbx_description
1 polymer ?
#
loop_
_entity_poly.entity_id
_entity_poly.type
_entity_poly.pdbx_seq_one_letter_code
_entity_poly.pdbx_strand_id
1 'polypeptide(L)'
;MTSDSSLKPQPLCGVVFVATGARYIACAEAAARSVRRFMPDVPIALFTDASQLGFALSEVFDPVIDLETVHHRSKVDCLMNSPFERTLFLDADIRVREDVSELFELLERFDIAMAHAHARNRAATRAVWKHELPDAFPQFNTGVIAVRRNPRTQALLQAWSDSYKIAGFRKDQVTLRELLWASDLRLSTLPPEFNIRYPKNLWLWSRREARPRICHFRRYSFVNKRDWLFDLAKRVVRWPRRMASRVLWSKRNGGA
;
A
#
# COMPACT_ATOMS: atom_id res chain seq x y z
N MET A 1 -43.30 -1.61 13.19
CA MET A 1 -42.18 -1.19 14.06
C MET A 1 -40.91 -1.27 13.23
N THR A 2 -40.60 -0.18 12.54
CA THR A 2 -39.38 -0.04 11.72
C THR A 2 -38.21 0.22 12.65
N SER A 3 -37.25 -0.69 12.66
CA SER A 3 -35.99 -0.55 13.38
C SER A 3 -35.21 0.63 12.81
N ASP A 4 -35.19 1.72 13.56
CA ASP A 4 -34.36 2.89 13.31
C ASP A 4 -32.89 2.50 13.54
N SER A 5 -32.23 2.09 12.46
CA SER A 5 -30.78 1.95 12.39
C SER A 5 -30.18 3.35 12.47
N SER A 6 -29.89 3.79 13.68
CA SER A 6 -29.03 4.95 13.93
C SER A 6 -27.65 4.70 13.31
N LEU A 7 -27.51 5.04 12.03
CA LEU A 7 -26.24 5.08 11.33
C LEU A 7 -25.37 6.09 12.07
N LYS A 8 -24.41 5.59 12.86
CA LYS A 8 -23.31 6.42 13.37
C LYS A 8 -22.75 7.19 12.17
N PRO A 9 -22.55 8.52 12.26
CA PRO A 9 -22.00 9.27 11.15
C PRO A 9 -20.67 8.64 10.75
N GLN A 10 -20.56 8.24 9.50
CA GLN A 10 -19.33 7.66 8.97
C GLN A 10 -18.22 8.71 9.14
N PRO A 11 -17.07 8.34 9.73
CA PRO A 11 -15.99 9.29 9.92
C PRO A 11 -15.54 9.89 8.57
N LEU A 12 -15.40 11.21 8.54
CA LEU A 12 -15.05 11.95 7.33
C LEU A 12 -13.66 11.54 6.81
N CYS A 13 -12.70 11.32 7.70
CA CYS A 13 -11.32 10.99 7.38
C CYS A 13 -10.90 9.68 8.06
N GLY A 14 -10.04 8.91 7.42
CA GLY A 14 -9.46 7.73 8.04
C GLY A 14 -8.37 7.05 7.23
N VAL A 15 -7.67 6.13 7.89
CA VAL A 15 -6.56 5.36 7.33
C VAL A 15 -7.06 3.99 6.91
N VAL A 16 -6.65 3.51 5.73
CA VAL A 16 -7.01 2.17 5.24
C VAL A 16 -5.75 1.33 5.05
N PHE A 17 -5.76 0.13 5.63
CA PHE A 17 -4.83 -0.95 5.32
C PHE A 17 -5.53 -2.09 4.58
N VAL A 18 -4.78 -2.79 3.75
CA VAL A 18 -5.22 -4.03 3.09
C VAL A 18 -4.15 -5.07 3.31
N ALA A 19 -4.49 -6.16 3.99
CA ALA A 19 -3.54 -7.21 4.29
C ALA A 19 -4.23 -8.57 4.34
N THR A 20 -3.75 -9.52 3.55
CA THR A 20 -4.28 -10.89 3.50
C THR A 20 -3.16 -11.88 3.81
N GLY A 21 -3.47 -12.90 4.60
CA GLY A 21 -2.50 -13.84 5.16
C GLY A 21 -1.83 -13.32 6.43
N ALA A 22 -1.67 -14.21 7.42
CA ALA A 22 -1.17 -13.90 8.76
C ALA A 22 0.12 -13.04 8.79
N ARG A 23 1.06 -13.28 7.87
CA ARG A 23 2.30 -12.48 7.78
C ARG A 23 2.01 -11.01 7.47
N TYR A 24 1.15 -10.73 6.50
CA TYR A 24 0.85 -9.36 6.09
C TYR A 24 -0.05 -8.66 7.11
N ILE A 25 -0.98 -9.40 7.73
CA ILE A 25 -1.80 -8.90 8.84
C ILE A 25 -0.90 -8.41 9.98
N ALA A 26 0.08 -9.21 10.42
CA ALA A 26 1.04 -8.81 11.44
C ALA A 26 1.88 -7.57 11.03
N CYS A 27 2.20 -7.43 9.73
CA CYS A 27 2.87 -6.24 9.22
C CYS A 27 1.96 -5.00 9.29
N ALA A 28 0.70 -5.14 8.90
CA ALA A 28 -0.31 -4.08 8.93
C ALA A 28 -0.58 -3.62 10.37
N GLU A 29 -0.67 -4.52 11.34
CA GLU A 29 -0.78 -4.15 12.75
C GLU A 29 0.41 -3.30 13.23
N ALA A 30 1.64 -3.68 12.85
CA ALA A 30 2.81 -2.91 13.21
C ALA A 30 2.86 -1.54 12.50
N ALA A 31 2.29 -1.43 11.30
CA ALA A 31 2.10 -0.16 10.61
C ALA A 31 1.02 0.69 11.30
N ALA A 32 -0.14 0.11 11.63
CA ALA A 32 -1.24 0.76 12.33
C ALA A 32 -0.85 1.26 13.72
N ARG A 33 -0.04 0.49 14.48
CA ARG A 33 0.54 0.96 15.75
C ARG A 33 1.43 2.20 15.57
N SER A 34 2.12 2.32 14.44
CA SER A 34 2.89 3.54 14.14
C SER A 34 1.98 4.71 13.78
N VAL A 35 0.83 4.47 13.14
CA VAL A 35 -0.20 5.48 12.90
C VAL A 35 -0.76 5.98 14.24
N ARG A 36 -1.26 5.08 15.09
CA ARG A 36 -1.83 5.42 16.41
C ARG A 36 -0.89 6.20 17.31
N ARG A 37 0.42 5.98 17.20
CA ARG A 37 1.41 6.73 17.97
C ARG A 37 1.39 8.23 17.66
N PHE A 38 1.10 8.61 16.42
CA PHE A 38 1.19 10.01 15.97
C PHE A 38 -0.16 10.63 15.64
N MET A 39 -1.17 9.80 15.34
CA MET A 39 -2.55 10.19 15.07
C MET A 39 -3.46 9.26 15.92
N PRO A 40 -3.55 9.49 17.24
CA PRO A 40 -4.22 8.55 18.16
C PRO A 40 -5.71 8.38 17.87
N ASP A 41 -6.37 9.43 17.40
CA ASP A 41 -7.83 9.46 17.22
C ASP A 41 -8.28 9.15 15.79
N VAL A 42 -7.35 9.02 14.83
CA VAL A 42 -7.72 8.77 13.43
C VAL A 42 -8.30 7.36 13.29
N PRO A 43 -9.50 7.18 12.72
CA PRO A 43 -10.02 5.84 12.48
C PRO A 43 -9.13 5.03 11.54
N ILE A 44 -8.90 3.75 11.83
CA ILE A 44 -8.07 2.86 11.01
C ILE A 44 -8.88 1.64 10.58
N ALA A 45 -9.18 1.55 9.30
CA ALA A 45 -9.82 0.39 8.68
C ALA A 45 -8.80 -0.65 8.23
N LEU A 46 -9.16 -1.93 8.34
CA LEU A 46 -8.40 -3.06 7.78
C LEU A 46 -9.31 -3.91 6.88
N PHE A 47 -8.92 -4.07 5.62
CA PHE A 47 -9.48 -5.12 4.76
C PHE A 47 -8.60 -6.38 4.82
N THR A 48 -9.18 -7.54 5.15
CA THR A 48 -8.42 -8.76 5.47
C THR A 48 -9.20 -10.06 5.22
N ASP A 49 -8.49 -11.19 5.26
CA ASP A 49 -9.01 -12.57 5.29
C ASP A 49 -8.85 -13.21 6.68
N ALA A 50 -8.78 -12.39 7.73
CA ALA A 50 -8.38 -12.84 9.07
C ALA A 50 -9.38 -13.83 9.68
N SER A 51 -10.68 -13.59 9.49
CA SER A 51 -11.75 -14.48 9.96
C SER A 51 -11.65 -15.87 9.32
N GLN A 52 -11.38 -15.94 8.02
CA GLN A 52 -11.17 -17.20 7.29
C GLN A 52 -9.95 -17.98 7.77
N LEU A 53 -8.94 -17.27 8.28
CA LEU A 53 -7.71 -17.86 8.83
C LEU A 53 -7.81 -18.19 10.33
N GLY A 54 -8.90 -17.82 11.01
CA GLY A 54 -9.01 -17.91 12.46
C GLY A 54 -7.98 -17.04 13.20
N PHE A 55 -7.54 -15.94 12.57
CA PHE A 55 -6.51 -15.07 13.11
C PHE A 55 -7.14 -13.98 13.99
N ALA A 56 -6.76 -13.93 15.27
CA ALA A 56 -7.19 -12.85 16.16
C ALA A 56 -6.45 -11.55 15.83
N LEU A 57 -7.21 -10.48 15.61
CA LEU A 57 -6.68 -9.16 15.28
C LEU A 57 -6.50 -8.30 16.52
N SER A 58 -5.46 -7.47 16.54
CA SER A 58 -5.33 -6.43 17.57
C SER A 58 -6.42 -5.36 17.47
N GLU A 59 -6.79 -4.75 18.60
CA GLU A 59 -7.78 -3.67 18.73
C GLU A 59 -7.34 -2.32 18.09
N VAL A 60 -6.26 -2.32 17.32
CA VAL A 60 -5.74 -1.10 16.65
C VAL A 60 -6.62 -0.63 15.48
N PHE A 61 -7.46 -1.53 14.98
CA PHE A 61 -8.36 -1.32 13.84
C PHE A 61 -9.81 -1.12 14.30
N ASP A 62 -10.52 -0.20 13.66
CA ASP A 62 -11.90 0.14 14.04
C ASP A 62 -12.92 -0.61 13.17
N PRO A 63 -13.04 -0.39 11.85
CA PRO A 63 -13.69 -1.40 11.02
C PRO A 63 -12.66 -2.39 10.50
N VAL A 64 -12.84 -3.65 10.87
CA VAL A 64 -12.27 -4.79 10.14
C VAL A 64 -13.31 -5.22 9.12
N ILE A 65 -12.91 -5.26 7.85
CA ILE A 65 -13.77 -5.56 6.71
C ILE A 65 -13.24 -6.85 6.07
N ASP A 66 -14.05 -7.91 6.14
CA ASP A 66 -13.67 -9.20 5.58
C ASP A 66 -13.76 -9.21 4.05
N LEU A 67 -12.72 -9.76 3.41
CA LEU A 67 -12.66 -9.93 1.97
C LEU A 67 -13.21 -11.30 1.58
N GLU A 68 -14.36 -11.32 0.93
CA GLU A 68 -14.96 -12.57 0.41
C GLU A 68 -14.08 -13.24 -0.64
N THR A 69 -13.43 -12.44 -1.51
CA THR A 69 -12.52 -12.93 -2.55
C THR A 69 -11.17 -12.23 -2.45
N VAL A 70 -10.13 -12.97 -2.09
CA VAL A 70 -8.75 -12.48 -2.10
C VAL A 70 -8.16 -12.67 -3.50
N HIS A 71 -7.67 -11.58 -4.11
CA HIS A 71 -6.94 -11.66 -5.37
C HIS A 71 -5.68 -10.80 -5.35
N HIS A 72 -4.78 -11.06 -6.31
CA HIS A 72 -3.60 -10.24 -6.48
C HIS A 72 -4.03 -8.79 -6.73
N ARG A 73 -3.69 -7.89 -5.79
CA ARG A 73 -4.02 -6.45 -5.77
C ARG A 73 -5.45 -6.06 -5.37
N SER A 74 -6.05 -6.75 -4.39
CA SER A 74 -7.28 -6.32 -3.69
C SER A 74 -7.27 -4.84 -3.23
N LYS A 75 -6.10 -4.19 -3.12
CA LYS A 75 -5.99 -2.80 -2.66
C LYS A 75 -6.81 -1.78 -3.45
N VAL A 76 -6.92 -1.93 -4.78
CA VAL A 76 -7.66 -0.96 -5.61
C VAL A 76 -9.15 -1.08 -5.31
N ASP A 77 -9.63 -2.32 -5.26
CA ASP A 77 -11.02 -2.64 -4.95
C ASP A 77 -11.38 -2.24 -3.50
N CYS A 78 -10.46 -2.44 -2.55
CA CYS A 78 -10.64 -1.97 -1.17
C CYS A 78 -10.68 -0.45 -1.07
N LEU A 79 -9.87 0.27 -1.86
CA LEU A 79 -9.81 1.73 -1.83
C LEU A 79 -11.13 2.35 -2.32
N MET A 80 -11.79 1.74 -3.31
CA MET A 80 -13.14 2.11 -3.75
C MET A 80 -14.15 1.99 -2.60
N ASN A 81 -14.04 0.90 -1.84
CA ASN A 81 -14.93 0.53 -0.74
C ASN A 81 -14.54 1.11 0.62
N SER A 82 -13.62 2.08 0.68
CA SER A 82 -13.19 2.71 1.94
C SER A 82 -14.38 3.20 2.79
N PRO A 83 -14.41 3.05 4.12
CA PRO A 83 -15.49 3.61 4.92
C PRO A 83 -15.45 5.15 5.01
N PHE A 84 -14.35 5.79 4.55
CA PHE A 84 -14.10 7.22 4.75
C PHE A 84 -14.34 8.04 3.47
N GLU A 85 -14.73 9.32 3.63
CA GLU A 85 -14.78 10.27 2.52
C GLU A 85 -13.38 10.70 2.07
N ARG A 86 -12.45 10.89 3.01
CA ARG A 86 -11.03 11.20 2.74
C ARG A 86 -10.18 10.07 3.31
N THR A 87 -9.58 9.31 2.41
CA THR A 87 -8.87 8.09 2.75
C THR A 87 -7.38 8.27 2.61
N LEU A 88 -6.62 7.91 3.64
CA LEU A 88 -5.18 7.68 3.54
C LEU A 88 -4.91 6.18 3.49
N PHE A 89 -4.68 5.65 2.30
CA PHE A 89 -4.25 4.26 2.13
C PHE A 89 -2.75 4.13 2.39
N LEU A 90 -2.38 3.11 3.17
CA LEU A 90 -1.00 2.76 3.50
C LEU A 90 -0.72 1.27 3.24
N ASP A 91 0.41 0.97 2.59
CA ASP A 91 0.92 -0.40 2.51
C ASP A 91 1.35 -0.92 3.89
N ALA A 92 1.22 -2.24 4.10
CA ALA A 92 1.55 -2.89 5.37
C ALA A 92 3.05 -2.82 5.76
N ASP A 93 3.95 -2.55 4.80
CA ASP A 93 5.39 -2.39 5.04
C ASP A 93 5.81 -0.91 5.23
N ILE A 94 4.94 -0.13 5.86
CA ILE A 94 5.15 1.27 6.22
C ILE A 94 5.30 1.47 7.73
N ARG A 95 6.08 2.47 8.12
CA ARG A 95 6.06 3.07 9.46
C ARG A 95 5.90 4.59 9.36
N VAL A 96 4.84 5.11 9.98
CA VAL A 96 4.64 6.54 10.21
C VAL A 96 5.59 7.01 11.31
N ARG A 97 6.13 8.22 11.15
CA ARG A 97 7.19 8.78 11.99
C ARG A 97 6.82 10.11 12.64
N GLU A 98 5.78 10.77 12.14
CA GLU A 98 5.22 12.03 12.62
C GLU A 98 3.72 12.06 12.27
N ASP A 99 2.97 13.03 12.81
CA ASP A 99 1.59 13.28 12.37
C ASP A 99 1.58 13.57 10.86
N VAL A 100 0.61 13.04 10.12
CA VAL A 100 0.43 13.27 8.68
C VAL A 100 -1.01 13.64 8.33
N SER A 101 -1.74 14.20 9.30
CA SER A 101 -3.14 14.60 9.17
C SER A 101 -3.34 15.67 8.09
N GLU A 102 -2.29 16.45 7.80
CA GLU A 102 -2.23 17.41 6.68
C GLU A 102 -2.50 16.76 5.31
N LEU A 103 -2.31 15.45 5.16
CA LEU A 103 -2.68 14.73 3.94
C LEU A 103 -4.19 14.69 3.73
N PHE A 104 -4.99 14.78 4.79
CA PHE A 104 -6.45 14.91 4.69
C PHE A 104 -6.88 16.34 4.32
N GLU A 105 -6.17 17.36 4.82
CA GLU A 105 -6.39 18.76 4.46
C GLU A 105 -6.11 19.01 2.97
N LEU A 106 -5.05 18.38 2.45
CA LEU A 106 -4.72 18.42 1.04
C LEU A 106 -5.89 17.96 0.14
N LEU A 107 -6.71 17.02 0.62
CA LEU A 107 -7.87 16.47 -0.10
C LEU A 107 -9.09 17.40 -0.13
N GLU A 108 -9.03 18.54 0.56
CA GLU A 108 -10.02 19.62 0.39
C GLU A 108 -9.86 20.28 -0.98
N ARG A 109 -8.61 20.42 -1.44
CA ARG A 109 -8.25 21.02 -2.72
C ARG A 109 -7.97 20.00 -3.83
N PHE A 110 -7.42 18.84 -3.51
CA PHE A 110 -7.00 17.85 -4.50
C PHE A 110 -7.89 16.60 -4.44
N ASP A 111 -8.05 15.93 -5.56
CA ASP A 111 -8.83 14.70 -5.63
C ASP A 111 -8.01 13.49 -5.15
N ILE A 112 -6.70 13.50 -5.45
CA ILE A 112 -5.75 12.44 -5.10
C ILE A 112 -4.36 13.02 -4.88
N ALA A 113 -3.58 12.43 -3.96
CA ALA A 113 -2.19 12.76 -3.76
C ALA A 113 -1.31 11.54 -3.49
N MET A 114 -0.16 11.52 -4.16
CA MET A 114 0.76 10.39 -4.17
C MET A 114 2.20 10.88 -4.36
N ALA A 115 3.17 10.12 -3.87
CA ALA A 115 4.57 10.37 -4.15
C ALA A 115 5.01 9.65 -5.43
N HIS A 116 5.98 10.22 -6.15
CA HIS A 116 6.60 9.53 -7.29
C HIS A 116 7.22 8.18 -6.90
N ALA A 117 7.17 7.22 -7.81
CA ALA A 117 7.85 5.94 -7.67
C ALA A 117 9.36 6.14 -7.56
N HIS A 118 9.99 5.35 -6.68
CA HIS A 118 11.43 5.33 -6.52
C HIS A 118 12.13 4.65 -7.71
N ALA A 119 13.43 4.96 -7.88
CA ALA A 119 14.27 4.39 -8.93
C ALA A 119 13.66 4.50 -10.34
N ARG A 120 13.33 5.73 -10.72
CA ARG A 120 12.60 6.11 -11.95
C ARG A 120 13.27 5.64 -13.24
N ASN A 121 14.59 5.40 -13.22
CA ASN A 121 15.34 4.92 -14.39
C ASN A 121 15.35 3.39 -14.55
N ARG A 122 14.72 2.63 -13.65
CA ARG A 122 14.61 1.17 -13.81
C ARG A 122 13.64 0.84 -14.93
N ALA A 123 13.95 -0.18 -15.74
CA ALA A 123 13.07 -0.68 -16.81
C ALA A 123 11.62 -0.91 -16.33
N ALA A 124 11.44 -1.53 -15.15
CA ALA A 124 10.12 -1.79 -14.58
C ALA A 124 9.37 -0.54 -14.05
N THR A 125 10.02 0.62 -13.96
CA THR A 125 9.40 1.92 -13.60
C THR A 125 9.26 2.83 -14.83
N ARG A 126 9.99 2.53 -15.91
CA ARG A 126 9.86 3.14 -17.24
C ARG A 126 8.92 2.36 -18.18
N ALA A 127 8.36 1.24 -17.71
CA ALA A 127 7.45 0.43 -18.50
C ALA A 127 6.28 1.28 -19.00
N VAL A 128 5.94 1.09 -20.27
CA VAL A 128 4.85 1.75 -20.99
C VAL A 128 3.70 0.74 -21.13
N TRP A 129 2.46 1.20 -20.98
CA TRP A 129 1.28 0.39 -21.24
C TRP A 129 0.73 0.62 -22.65
N LYS A 130 0.27 1.83 -22.97
CA LYS A 130 -0.27 2.18 -24.30
C LYS A 130 0.40 3.40 -24.90
N HIS A 131 0.77 4.37 -24.06
CA HIS A 131 1.29 5.65 -24.52
C HIS A 131 2.61 6.00 -23.82
N GLU A 132 3.59 6.42 -24.62
CA GLU A 132 4.80 7.00 -24.06
C GLU A 132 4.47 8.35 -23.43
N LEU A 133 4.84 8.50 -22.15
CA LEU A 133 4.62 9.72 -21.40
C LEU A 133 5.95 10.38 -21.03
N PRO A 134 6.02 11.73 -20.98
CA PRO A 134 7.24 12.45 -20.63
C PRO A 134 7.84 12.01 -19.29
N ASP A 135 9.16 12.01 -19.19
CA ASP A 135 9.88 11.65 -17.95
C ASP A 135 9.59 12.61 -16.78
N ALA A 136 9.10 13.82 -17.08
CA ALA A 136 8.61 14.79 -16.10
C ALA A 136 7.33 14.34 -15.37
N PHE A 137 6.61 13.34 -15.90
CA PHE A 137 5.43 12.74 -15.27
C PHE A 137 5.68 11.23 -15.03
N PRO A 138 6.51 10.85 -14.06
CA PRO A 138 6.88 9.45 -13.85
C PRO A 138 5.73 8.64 -13.20
N GLN A 139 5.91 7.31 -13.08
CA GLN A 139 4.98 6.50 -12.29
C GLN A 139 4.89 6.99 -10.83
N PHE A 140 3.72 6.84 -10.21
CA PHE A 140 3.50 7.11 -8.79
C PHE A 140 3.63 5.83 -7.95
N ASN A 141 4.12 5.95 -6.72
CA ASN A 141 4.16 4.83 -5.79
C ASN A 141 2.80 4.62 -5.12
N THR A 142 2.29 3.39 -5.20
CA THR A 142 0.95 3.01 -4.69
C THR A 142 0.95 2.51 -3.24
N GLY A 143 2.00 2.81 -2.47
CA GLY A 143 2.07 2.46 -1.05
C GLY A 143 1.57 3.55 -0.10
N VAL A 144 1.47 4.79 -0.58
CA VAL A 144 0.86 5.91 0.14
C VAL A 144 -0.02 6.65 -0.84
N ILE A 145 -1.33 6.62 -0.61
CA ILE A 145 -2.34 7.26 -1.46
C ILE A 145 -3.31 8.00 -0.56
N ALA A 146 -3.32 9.33 -0.64
CA ALA A 146 -4.41 10.13 -0.10
C ALA A 146 -5.44 10.31 -1.23
N VAL A 147 -6.70 9.97 -0.99
CA VAL A 147 -7.76 10.10 -2.00
C VAL A 147 -9.07 10.55 -1.37
N ARG A 148 -9.75 11.48 -2.03
CA ARG A 148 -11.12 11.86 -1.67
C ARG A 148 -12.12 11.04 -2.47
N ARG A 149 -13.16 10.54 -1.83
CA ARG A 149 -14.30 9.94 -2.49
C ARG A 149 -15.09 11.01 -3.24
N ASN A 150 -15.14 10.87 -4.56
CA ASN A 150 -16.04 11.61 -5.44
C ASN A 150 -16.24 10.83 -6.76
N PRO A 151 -17.19 11.21 -7.62
CA PRO A 151 -17.47 10.44 -8.85
C PRO A 151 -16.24 10.26 -9.76
N ARG A 152 -15.37 11.28 -9.85
CA ARG A 152 -14.17 11.24 -10.71
C ARG A 152 -13.11 10.28 -10.17
N THR A 153 -12.86 10.30 -8.86
CA THR A 153 -11.91 9.37 -8.25
C THR A 153 -12.43 7.95 -8.27
N GLN A 154 -13.73 7.73 -8.07
CA GLN A 154 -14.33 6.40 -8.20
C GLN A 154 -14.21 5.86 -9.63
N ALA A 155 -14.46 6.69 -10.65
CA ALA A 155 -14.25 6.32 -12.04
C ALA A 155 -12.79 5.95 -12.34
N LEU A 156 -11.81 6.71 -11.82
CA LEU A 156 -10.40 6.37 -11.95
C LEU A 156 -10.07 5.03 -11.29
N LEU A 157 -10.51 4.80 -10.05
CA LEU A 157 -10.21 3.58 -9.31
C LEU A 157 -10.79 2.34 -10.01
N GLN A 158 -12.02 2.46 -10.55
CA GLN A 158 -12.64 1.42 -11.35
C GLN A 158 -11.83 1.14 -12.62
N ALA A 159 -11.53 2.18 -13.41
CA ALA A 159 -10.70 2.05 -14.61
C ALA A 159 -9.32 1.46 -14.32
N TRP A 160 -8.74 1.79 -13.16
CA TRP A 160 -7.46 1.23 -12.71
C TRP A 160 -7.56 -0.26 -12.40
N SER A 161 -8.60 -0.69 -11.69
CA SER A 161 -8.85 -2.10 -11.39
C SER A 161 -9.00 -2.91 -12.68
N ASP A 162 -9.84 -2.44 -13.61
CA ASP A 162 -10.12 -3.14 -14.87
C ASP A 162 -8.89 -3.19 -15.78
N SER A 163 -8.22 -2.05 -15.96
CA SER A 163 -7.02 -1.95 -16.79
C SER A 163 -5.88 -2.82 -16.27
N TYR A 164 -5.72 -2.90 -14.94
CA TYR A 164 -4.69 -3.73 -14.33
C TYR A 164 -4.92 -5.22 -14.60
N LYS A 165 -6.17 -5.69 -14.47
CA LYS A 165 -6.55 -7.09 -14.74
C LYS A 165 -6.28 -7.47 -16.20
N ILE A 166 -6.52 -6.56 -17.14
CA ILE A 166 -6.35 -6.79 -18.57
C ILE A 166 -4.87 -6.68 -19.02
N ALA A 167 -4.14 -5.70 -18.50
CA ALA A 167 -2.81 -5.35 -19.03
C ALA A 167 -1.71 -6.39 -18.75
N GLY A 168 -1.93 -7.34 -17.84
CA GLY A 168 -0.98 -8.42 -17.55
C GLY A 168 0.33 -7.98 -16.86
N PHE A 169 0.44 -6.72 -16.44
CA PHE A 169 1.62 -6.24 -15.73
C PHE A 169 1.72 -6.79 -14.30
N ARG A 170 2.94 -7.05 -13.86
CA ARG A 170 3.21 -7.41 -12.45
C ARG A 170 3.02 -6.24 -11.48
N LYS A 171 3.05 -5.00 -11.99
CA LYS A 171 2.94 -3.77 -11.20
C LYS A 171 1.71 -2.99 -11.64
N ASP A 172 0.92 -2.61 -10.65
CA ASP A 172 -0.26 -1.75 -10.74
C ASP A 172 0.07 -0.30 -11.14
N GLN A 173 1.28 0.16 -10.86
CA GLN A 173 1.76 1.52 -11.14
C GLN A 173 1.87 1.85 -12.64
N VAL A 174 1.97 0.84 -13.51
CA VAL A 174 2.16 1.04 -14.95
C VAL A 174 0.88 1.61 -15.57
N THR A 175 -0.25 0.92 -15.37
CA THR A 175 -1.55 1.37 -15.89
C THR A 175 -2.03 2.65 -15.20
N LEU A 176 -1.79 2.77 -13.89
CA LEU A 176 -2.18 3.97 -13.13
C LEU A 176 -1.57 5.26 -13.68
N ARG A 177 -0.30 5.24 -14.11
CA ARG A 177 0.38 6.43 -14.64
C ARG A 177 -0.37 7.02 -15.83
N GLU A 178 -0.75 6.17 -16.79
CA GLU A 178 -1.44 6.62 -18.00
C GLU A 178 -2.89 7.04 -17.70
N LEU A 179 -3.58 6.36 -16.78
CA LEU A 179 -4.92 6.76 -16.35
C LEU A 179 -4.91 8.12 -15.63
N LEU A 180 -3.92 8.39 -14.79
CA LEU A 180 -3.75 9.70 -14.14
C LEU A 180 -3.46 10.79 -15.16
N TRP A 181 -2.58 10.52 -16.14
CA TRP A 181 -2.25 11.46 -17.20
C TRP A 181 -3.46 11.85 -18.05
N ALA A 182 -4.33 10.89 -18.35
CA ALA A 182 -5.53 11.10 -19.16
C ALA A 182 -6.72 11.67 -18.36
N SER A 183 -6.60 11.83 -17.05
CA SER A 183 -7.71 12.27 -16.18
C SER A 183 -7.69 13.77 -15.91
N ASP A 184 -8.87 14.35 -15.68
CA ASP A 184 -9.03 15.73 -15.20
C ASP A 184 -8.99 15.85 -13.66
N LEU A 185 -8.39 14.88 -12.98
CA LEU A 185 -8.27 14.90 -11.53
C LEU A 185 -7.26 15.96 -11.08
N ARG A 186 -7.59 16.66 -10.00
CA ARG A 186 -6.64 17.52 -9.31
C ARG A 186 -5.66 16.64 -8.55
N LEU A 187 -4.55 16.31 -9.18
CA LEU A 187 -3.47 15.49 -8.64
C LEU A 187 -2.44 16.36 -7.90
N SER A 188 -2.13 16.01 -6.65
CA SER A 188 -1.00 16.57 -5.92
C SER A 188 0.15 15.58 -5.85
N THR A 189 1.36 16.03 -6.20
CA THR A 189 2.57 15.22 -6.04
C THR A 189 3.14 15.45 -4.65
N LEU A 190 3.16 14.40 -3.84
CA LEU A 190 3.70 14.46 -2.49
C LEU A 190 5.23 14.57 -2.51
N PRO A 191 5.80 15.37 -1.59
CA PRO A 191 7.23 15.38 -1.32
C PRO A 191 7.77 13.98 -0.95
N PRO A 192 9.05 13.67 -1.23
CA PRO A 192 9.64 12.35 -1.00
C PRO A 192 9.57 11.84 0.46
N GLU A 193 9.49 12.72 1.44
CA GLU A 193 9.41 12.41 2.87
C GLU A 193 8.10 11.73 3.29
N PHE A 194 7.04 11.83 2.48
CA PHE A 194 5.77 11.12 2.66
C PHE A 194 5.78 9.71 2.06
N ASN A 195 6.85 9.27 1.41
CA ASN A 195 6.97 7.89 0.94
C ASN A 195 8.45 7.49 0.73
N ILE A 196 9.19 7.39 1.83
CA ILE A 196 10.63 7.16 1.78
C ILE A 196 10.90 5.69 1.48
N ARG A 197 11.44 5.40 0.30
CA ARG A 197 11.76 4.04 -0.15
C ARG A 197 13.19 3.59 0.14
N TYR A 198 14.08 4.52 0.46
CA TYR A 198 15.49 4.22 0.72
C TYR A 198 15.95 4.78 2.06
N PRO A 199 16.47 3.92 2.98
CA PRO A 199 16.97 4.35 4.28
C PRO A 199 18.06 5.43 4.21
N LYS A 200 18.84 5.50 3.12
CA LYS A 200 19.86 6.54 2.92
C LYS A 200 19.29 7.97 3.04
N ASN A 201 18.04 8.18 2.66
CA ASN A 201 17.39 9.50 2.74
C ASN A 201 17.24 9.98 4.19
N LEU A 202 17.16 9.05 5.16
CA LEU A 202 17.09 9.39 6.59
C LEU A 202 18.40 9.98 7.12
N TRP A 203 19.51 9.72 6.44
CA TRP A 203 20.84 10.20 6.81
C TRP A 203 21.27 11.40 5.95
N LEU A 204 20.77 11.47 4.72
CA LEU A 204 21.10 12.54 3.79
C LEU A 204 20.39 13.85 4.13
N TRP A 205 19.14 13.80 4.59
CA TRP A 205 18.40 15.01 4.91
C TRP A 205 18.72 15.53 6.31
N SER A 206 19.19 16.77 6.36
CA SER A 206 19.20 17.58 7.57
C SER A 206 17.79 18.05 7.95
N ARG A 207 17.63 18.52 9.19
CA ARG A 207 16.35 19.08 9.68
C ARG A 207 15.86 20.31 8.90
N ARG A 208 16.75 20.97 8.13
CA ARG A 208 16.42 22.12 7.28
C ARG A 208 15.96 21.71 5.88
N GLU A 209 16.25 20.49 5.44
CA GLU A 209 15.92 20.01 4.10
C GLU A 209 14.60 19.25 4.08
N ALA A 210 14.44 18.25 4.95
CA ALA A 210 13.21 17.47 5.04
C ALA A 210 13.11 16.74 6.38
N ARG A 211 11.88 16.52 6.85
CA ARG A 211 11.59 15.71 8.03
C ARG A 211 10.97 14.38 7.59
N PRO A 212 11.58 13.22 7.89
CA PRO A 212 11.01 11.94 7.50
C PRO A 212 9.62 11.69 8.09
N ARG A 213 8.56 11.69 7.26
CA ARG A 213 7.17 11.49 7.70
C ARG A 213 6.75 10.02 7.63
N ILE A 214 7.00 9.37 6.48
CA ILE A 214 6.56 7.99 6.23
C ILE A 214 7.70 7.16 5.65
N CYS A 215 8.13 6.15 6.40
CA CYS A 215 9.15 5.19 5.98
C CYS A 215 8.49 3.96 5.36
N HIS A 216 8.65 3.78 4.05
CA HIS A 216 8.12 2.65 3.31
C HIS A 216 9.27 1.73 2.91
N PHE A 217 9.57 0.73 3.73
CA PHE A 217 10.75 -0.12 3.56
C PHE A 217 10.40 -1.60 3.51
N ARG A 218 10.99 -2.31 2.54
CA ARG A 218 10.83 -3.77 2.39
C ARG A 218 11.15 -4.57 3.65
N ARG A 219 12.02 -4.08 4.54
CA ARG A 219 12.32 -4.76 5.81
C ARG A 219 11.09 -4.87 6.73
N TYR A 220 10.12 -3.96 6.57
CA TYR A 220 8.88 -3.96 7.35
C TYR A 220 7.86 -4.97 6.84
N SER A 221 8.11 -5.63 5.70
CA SER A 221 7.33 -6.80 5.24
C SER A 221 7.69 -8.10 5.99
N PHE A 222 8.54 -8.02 7.00
CA PHE A 222 9.00 -9.13 7.82
C PHE A 222 8.73 -8.79 9.29
N VAL A 223 8.12 -9.73 10.00
CA VAL A 223 7.86 -9.59 11.44
C VAL A 223 9.17 -9.70 12.21
N ASN A 224 9.99 -10.70 11.86
CA ASN A 224 11.26 -10.95 12.54
C ASN A 224 12.46 -10.44 11.74
N LYS A 225 13.43 -9.85 12.46
CA LYS A 225 14.72 -9.42 11.88
C LYS A 225 15.46 -10.59 11.21
N ARG A 226 15.36 -11.80 11.76
CA ARG A 226 15.95 -13.02 11.20
C ARG A 226 15.42 -13.30 9.79
N ASP A 227 14.11 -13.26 9.59
CA ASP A 227 13.47 -13.54 8.28
C ASP A 227 13.92 -12.53 7.22
N TRP A 228 14.00 -11.26 7.60
CA TRP A 228 14.54 -10.21 6.73
C TRP A 228 16.02 -10.47 6.38
N LEU A 229 16.86 -10.81 7.36
CA LEU A 229 18.27 -11.12 7.11
C LEU A 229 18.45 -12.33 6.18
N PHE A 230 17.64 -13.38 6.37
CA PHE A 230 17.64 -14.54 5.48
C PHE A 230 17.21 -14.17 4.05
N ASP A 231 16.15 -13.38 3.88
CA ASP A 231 15.74 -12.91 2.56
C ASP A 231 16.79 -12.01 1.88
N LEU A 232 17.44 -11.14 2.66
CA LEU A 232 18.54 -10.30 2.18
C LEU A 232 19.72 -11.16 1.71
N ALA A 233 20.11 -12.18 2.49
CA ALA A 233 21.18 -13.11 2.13
C ALA A 233 20.86 -13.86 0.82
N LYS A 234 19.62 -14.35 0.64
CA LYS A 234 19.19 -15.01 -0.62
C LYS A 234 19.38 -14.13 -1.85
N ARG A 235 19.19 -12.81 -1.71
CA ARG A 235 19.35 -11.83 -2.80
C ARG A 235 20.81 -11.50 -3.10
N VAL A 236 21.61 -11.29 -2.06
CA VAL A 236 23.04 -10.96 -2.20
C VAL A 236 23.80 -12.15 -2.79
N VAL A 237 23.47 -13.37 -2.35
CA VAL A 237 24.16 -14.60 -2.75
C VAL A 237 23.72 -15.09 -4.15
N ARG A 238 22.73 -14.45 -4.81
CA ARG A 238 22.11 -14.97 -6.07
C ARG A 238 21.89 -16.49 -5.96
N TRP A 239 21.23 -16.96 -4.89
CA TRP A 239 21.05 -18.40 -4.73
C TRP A 239 20.33 -18.96 -5.98
N PRO A 240 20.94 -19.87 -6.77
CA PRO A 240 20.40 -20.23 -8.06
C PRO A 240 19.00 -20.81 -7.86
N ARG A 241 18.02 -20.30 -8.62
CA ARG A 241 16.63 -20.79 -8.66
C ARG A 241 16.50 -22.28 -9.07
N ARG A 242 17.59 -23.06 -9.11
CA ARG A 242 17.64 -24.46 -9.58
C ARG A 242 18.03 -25.49 -8.51
N MET A 243 18.19 -25.14 -7.23
CA MET A 243 18.55 -26.13 -6.19
C MET A 243 17.46 -26.41 -5.13
N ALA A 244 16.22 -25.98 -5.33
CA ALA A 244 15.12 -26.32 -4.41
C ALA A 244 14.29 -27.56 -4.84
N SER A 245 14.48 -28.08 -6.06
CA SER A 245 13.75 -29.24 -6.56
C SER A 245 14.44 -30.59 -6.36
N ARG A 246 15.68 -30.62 -5.81
CA ARG A 246 16.42 -31.88 -5.59
C ARG A 246 16.51 -32.35 -4.13
N VAL A 247 16.18 -31.49 -3.15
CA VAL A 247 16.25 -31.87 -1.71
C VAL A 247 14.92 -32.42 -1.19
N LEU A 248 13.82 -32.24 -1.93
CA LEU A 248 12.50 -32.80 -1.58
C LEU A 248 12.14 -34.10 -2.33
N TRP A 249 13.00 -34.60 -3.22
CA TRP A 249 12.76 -35.84 -3.96
C TRP A 249 13.60 -37.04 -3.47
N SER A 250 14.69 -36.83 -2.72
CA SER A 250 15.51 -37.94 -2.18
C SER A 250 15.01 -38.50 -0.85
N LYS A 251 13.88 -38.01 -0.31
CA LYS A 251 13.25 -38.55 0.91
C LYS A 251 11.98 -39.37 0.65
N ARG A 252 11.62 -39.64 -0.61
CA ARG A 252 10.39 -40.37 -0.95
C ARG A 252 10.57 -41.75 -1.60
N ASN A 253 11.77 -42.13 -2.06
CA ASN A 253 12.02 -43.43 -2.68
C ASN A 253 13.33 -44.07 -2.17
N GLY A 254 13.30 -44.66 -0.98
CA GLY A 254 14.44 -45.37 -0.39
C GLY A 254 14.01 -46.42 0.62
N GLY A 255 12.98 -47.20 0.28
CA GLY A 255 12.43 -48.26 1.11
C GLY A 255 11.69 -49.30 0.28
N ALA A 256 12.46 -50.12 -0.43
CA ALA A 256 12.25 -51.53 -0.78
C ALA A 256 13.46 -51.98 -1.61
#